data_AF-A0A2A6B4Y9-F1
#
_entry.id   AF-A0A2A6B4Y9-F1
#
_cell.length_a   1.000
_cell.length_b   1.000
_cell.length_c   1.000
_cell.angle_alpha   90.00
_cell.angle_beta   90.00
_cell.angle_gamma   90.00
#
_symmetry.space_group_name_H-M   'P 1'
#
loop_
_entity.id
_entity.type
_entity.pdbx_description
1 polymer ?
#
loop_
_entity_poly.entity_id
_entity_poly.type
_entity_poly.pdbx_seq_one_letter_code
_entity_poly.pdbx_strand_id
1 'polypeptide(L)'
;MAAQVTERFHVLAQLEHLQSKYTGTGHADCNRWEWITNQHRDTHASNMSHPGMLSHIAVVENESRARTRFNLLNRMVQPCGPPLEKSPLEE
;
A
#
# COMPACT_ATOMS: atom_id res chain seq x y z
N MET A 1 22.93 -29.70 8.11
CA MET A 1 21.48 -29.38 8.11
C MET A 1 21.10 -28.29 9.13
N ALA A 2 21.62 -28.26 10.36
CA ALA A 2 21.28 -27.20 11.34
C ALA A 2 21.68 -25.77 10.92
N ALA A 3 22.87 -25.59 10.33
CA ALA A 3 23.37 -24.28 9.90
C ALA A 3 22.47 -23.60 8.84
N GLN A 4 21.87 -24.39 7.94
CA GLN A 4 21.02 -23.90 6.86
C GLN A 4 19.63 -23.47 7.35
N VAL A 5 19.19 -23.99 8.49
CA VAL A 5 17.94 -23.61 9.16
C VAL A 5 18.11 -22.26 9.88
N THR A 6 19.23 -22.05 10.57
CA THR A 6 19.55 -20.76 11.21
C THR A 6 19.69 -19.61 10.20
N GLU A 7 20.27 -19.85 9.02
CA GLU A 7 20.35 -18.82 7.98
C GLU A 7 18.97 -18.39 7.45
N ARG A 8 18.03 -19.32 7.31
CA ARG A 8 16.65 -19.00 6.90
C ARG A 8 15.93 -18.11 7.91
N PHE A 9 16.11 -18.34 9.20
CA PHE A 9 15.53 -17.50 10.25
C PHE A 9 16.10 -16.07 10.24
N HIS A 10 17.39 -15.91 9.94
CA HIS A 10 17.99 -14.58 9.76
C HIS A 10 17.40 -13.84 8.56
N VAL A 11 17.16 -14.52 7.44
CA VAL A 11 16.57 -13.89 6.25
C VAL A 11 15.13 -13.44 6.52
N LEU A 12 14.32 -14.25 7.21
CA LEU A 12 12.94 -13.88 7.56
C LEU A 12 12.90 -12.68 8.51
N ALA A 13 13.75 -12.66 9.53
CA ALA A 13 13.84 -11.53 10.46
C ALA A 13 14.25 -10.22 9.76
N GLN A 14 15.12 -10.29 8.74
CA GLN A 14 15.49 -9.13 7.93
C GLN A 14 14.31 -8.63 7.08
N LEU A 15 13.53 -9.53 6.48
CA LEU A 15 12.35 -9.17 5.71
C LEU A 15 11.26 -8.54 6.59
N GLU A 16 10.97 -9.12 7.74
CA GLU A 16 10.02 -8.56 8.72
C GLU A 16 10.47 -7.18 9.20
N HIS A 17 11.78 -7.00 9.44
CA HIS A 17 12.34 -5.69 9.77
C HIS A 17 12.07 -4.66 8.66
N LEU A 18 12.29 -5.00 7.39
CA LEU A 18 12.02 -4.10 6.27
C LEU A 18 10.54 -3.77 6.13
N GLN A 19 9.66 -4.76 6.28
CA GLN A 19 8.20 -4.58 6.25
C GLN A 19 7.71 -3.66 7.37
N SER A 20 8.33 -3.74 8.56
CA SER A 20 8.00 -2.86 9.69
C SER A 20 8.39 -1.41 9.44
N LYS A 21 9.48 -1.17 8.69
CA LYS A 21 10.04 0.15 8.44
C LYS A 21 9.42 0.83 7.23
N TYR A 22 9.14 0.05 6.19
CA TYR A 22 8.65 0.53 4.90
C TYR A 22 7.30 -0.12 4.59
N THR A 23 6.23 0.59 4.94
CA THR A 23 4.86 0.19 4.60
C THR A 23 4.74 -0.04 3.09
N GLY A 24 4.18 -1.18 2.70
CA GLY A 24 4.04 -1.57 1.30
C GLY A 24 5.13 -2.49 0.76
N THR A 25 6.15 -2.84 1.57
CA THR A 25 7.15 -3.84 1.19
C THR A 25 6.50 -5.20 0.95
N GLY A 26 6.57 -5.70 -0.29
CA GLY A 26 5.98 -6.98 -0.68
C GLY A 26 6.76 -8.21 -0.19
N HIS A 27 6.12 -9.37 -0.30
CA HIS A 27 6.71 -10.70 -0.10
C HIS A 27 6.12 -11.69 -1.13
N ALA A 28 6.67 -12.91 -1.19
CA ALA A 28 6.27 -13.91 -2.19
C ALA A 28 4.78 -14.27 -2.10
N ASP A 29 4.23 -14.29 -0.89
CA ASP A 29 2.82 -14.63 -0.63
C ASP A 29 1.89 -13.40 -0.62
N CYS A 30 2.33 -12.27 -1.16
CA CYS A 30 1.51 -11.05 -1.19
C CYS A 30 0.31 -11.23 -2.12
N ASN A 31 -0.89 -11.05 -1.58
CA ASN A 31 -2.11 -11.18 -2.38
C ASN A 31 -2.25 -9.99 -3.33
N ARG A 32 -2.86 -10.22 -4.49
CA ARG A 32 -3.23 -9.19 -5.46
C ARG A 32 -3.93 -8.00 -4.79
N TRP A 33 -4.82 -8.26 -3.84
CA TRP A 33 -5.54 -7.19 -3.14
C TRP A 33 -4.60 -6.29 -2.32
N GLU A 34 -3.65 -6.88 -1.60
CA GLU A 34 -2.68 -6.14 -0.78
C GLU A 34 -1.76 -5.28 -1.67
N TRP A 35 -1.25 -5.87 -2.75
CA TRP A 35 -0.40 -5.17 -3.71
C TRP A 35 -1.11 -3.97 -4.35
N ILE A 36 -2.33 -4.17 -4.85
CA ILE A 36 -3.09 -3.09 -5.50
C ILE A 36 -3.51 -2.01 -4.50
N THR A 37 -3.84 -2.40 -3.26
CA THR A 37 -4.20 -1.44 -2.19
C THR A 37 -3.03 -0.52 -1.87
N ASN A 38 -1.82 -1.05 -1.76
CA ASN A 38 -0.61 -0.25 -1.56
C ASN A 38 -0.37 0.72 -2.73
N GLN A 39 -0.47 0.25 -3.98
CA GLN A 39 -0.33 1.12 -5.15
C GLN A 39 -1.34 2.29 -5.18
N HIS A 40 -2.59 2.04 -4.81
CA HIS A 40 -3.60 3.11 -4.77
C HIS A 40 -3.28 4.13 -3.68
N ARG A 41 -2.83 3.66 -2.50
CA ARG A 41 -2.41 4.54 -1.40
C ARG A 41 -1.20 5.39 -1.81
N ASP A 42 -0.21 4.81 -2.47
CA ASP A 42 0.97 5.52 -2.98
C ASP A 42 0.57 6.57 -4.02
N THR A 43 -0.32 6.21 -4.94
CA THR A 43 -0.84 7.14 -5.96
C THR A 43 -1.57 8.32 -5.32
N HIS A 44 -2.46 8.07 -4.35
CA HIS A 44 -3.13 9.13 -3.61
C HIS A 44 -2.14 10.00 -2.83
N ALA A 45 -1.12 9.40 -2.22
CA ALA A 45 -0.07 10.10 -1.50
C ALA A 45 0.76 11.02 -2.41
N SER A 46 1.16 10.55 -3.58
CA SER A 46 1.84 11.37 -4.60
C SER A 46 0.94 12.51 -5.08
N ASN A 47 -0.33 12.23 -5.38
CA ASN A 47 -1.27 13.25 -5.86
C ASN A 47 -1.50 14.38 -4.85
N MET A 48 -1.56 14.08 -3.55
CA MET A 48 -1.71 15.11 -2.51
C MET A 48 -0.41 15.85 -2.17
N SER A 49 0.75 15.20 -2.35
CA SER A 49 2.06 15.76 -1.98
C SER A 49 2.63 16.67 -3.06
N HIS A 50 2.34 16.40 -4.34
CA HIS A 50 2.79 17.22 -5.46
C HIS A 50 1.81 18.37 -5.74
N PRO A 51 2.18 19.65 -5.53
CA PRO A 51 1.27 20.78 -5.67
C PRO A 51 0.65 20.93 -7.07
N GLY A 52 1.41 20.60 -8.12
CA GLY A 52 0.92 20.63 -9.50
C GLY A 52 -0.18 19.60 -9.75
N MET A 53 0.02 18.36 -9.27
CA MET A 53 -0.95 17.29 -9.39
C MET A 53 -2.21 17.56 -8.57
N LEU A 54 -2.05 18.00 -7.32
CA LEU A 54 -3.18 18.38 -6.47
C LEU A 54 -4.00 19.51 -7.10
N SER A 55 -3.34 20.53 -7.65
CA SER A 55 -4.03 21.66 -8.30
C SER A 55 -4.72 21.22 -9.59
N HIS A 56 -4.11 20.34 -10.38
CA HIS A 56 -4.74 19.78 -11.57
C HIS A 56 -6.04 19.04 -11.23
N ILE A 57 -6.00 18.14 -10.24
CA ILE A 57 -7.20 17.40 -9.79
C ILE A 57 -8.26 18.37 -9.23
N ALA A 58 -7.85 19.35 -8.42
CA ALA A 58 -8.78 20.32 -7.85
C ALA A 58 -9.51 21.15 -8.92
N VAL A 59 -8.80 21.55 -9.99
CA VAL A 59 -9.39 22.27 -11.13
C VAL A 59 -10.36 21.38 -11.90
N VAL A 60 -9.98 20.12 -12.18
CA VAL A 60 -10.83 19.17 -12.92
C VAL A 60 -12.09 18.79 -12.14
N GLU A 61 -11.99 18.57 -10.84
CA GLU A 61 -13.13 18.27 -9.96
C GLU A 61 -13.95 19.54 -9.58
N ASN A 62 -13.48 20.74 -9.94
CA ASN A 62 -14.06 22.02 -9.55
C ASN A 62 -14.26 22.15 -8.02
N GLU A 63 -13.24 21.76 -7.27
CA GLU A 63 -13.23 21.77 -5.82
C GLU A 63 -12.03 22.58 -5.28
N SER A 64 -12.12 23.02 -4.03
CA SER A 64 -10.96 23.65 -3.39
C SER A 64 -9.84 22.64 -3.19
N ARG A 65 -8.57 23.08 -3.28
CA ARG A 65 -7.39 22.22 -3.02
C ARG A 65 -7.46 21.50 -1.66
N ALA A 66 -8.03 22.16 -0.66
CA ALA A 66 -8.22 21.58 0.67
C ALA A 66 -9.24 20.43 0.64
N ARG A 67 -10.37 20.60 -0.07
CA ARG A 67 -11.40 19.58 -0.22
C ARG A 67 -10.93 18.40 -1.05
N THR A 68 -10.22 18.63 -2.16
CA THR A 68 -9.60 17.56 -2.94
C THR A 68 -8.61 16.75 -2.08
N ARG A 69 -7.77 17.41 -1.28
CA ARG A 69 -6.84 16.72 -0.37
C ARG A 69 -7.58 15.88 0.68
N PHE A 70 -8.65 16.42 1.26
CA PHE A 70 -9.51 15.67 2.19
C PHE A 70 -10.15 14.44 1.54
N ASN A 71 -10.68 14.60 0.33
CA ASN A 71 -11.27 13.49 -0.44
C ASN A 71 -10.22 12.41 -0.76
N LEU A 72 -9.01 12.79 -1.17
CA LEU A 72 -7.92 11.86 -1.44
C LEU A 72 -7.51 11.09 -0.18
N LEU A 73 -7.42 11.75 0.98
CA LEU A 73 -7.15 11.09 2.27
C LEU A 73 -8.23 10.07 2.64
N ASN A 74 -9.51 10.42 2.49
CA ASN A 74 -10.60 9.49 2.77
C ASN A 74 -10.59 8.26 1.87
N ARG A 75 -10.20 8.43 0.60
CA ARG A 75 -10.05 7.32 -0.37
C ARG A 75 -8.92 6.35 -0.01
N MET A 76 -7.98 6.72 0.88
CA MET A 76 -6.88 5.84 1.31
C MET A 76 -7.29 4.73 2.28
N VAL A 77 -8.44 4.86 2.97
CA VAL A 77 -8.87 3.87 3.98
C VAL A 77 -9.07 2.51 3.32
N GLN A 78 -9.85 2.47 2.25
CA GLN A 78 -10.18 1.24 1.52
C GLN A 78 -10.35 1.53 0.02
N PRO A 79 -9.25 1.78 -0.72
CA PRO A 79 -9.33 2.17 -2.12
C PRO A 79 -9.83 1.05 -3.04
N CYS A 80 -9.65 -0.21 -2.64
CA CYS A 80 -9.95 -1.38 -3.46
C CYS A 80 -11.13 -2.22 -2.93
N GLY A 81 -11.94 -1.65 -2.03
CA GLY A 81 -13.00 -2.40 -1.36
C GLY A 81 -12.49 -3.42 -0.33
N PRO A 82 -13.39 -4.25 0.23
CA PRO A 82 -13.02 -5.28 1.20
C PRO A 82 -12.02 -6.28 0.61
N PRO A 83 -11.13 -6.84 1.45
CA PRO A 83 -10.24 -7.91 1.01
C PRO A 83 -11.05 -9.09 0.50
N LEU A 84 -10.54 -9.74 -0.54
CA LEU A 84 -11.09 -11.00 -1.04
C LEU A 84 -10.97 -12.06 0.08
N GLU A 85 -12.00 -12.89 0.24
CA GLU A 85 -11.88 -14.09 1.08
C GLU A 85 -10.69 -14.92 0.58
N LYS A 86 -9.82 -15.34 1.50
CA LYS A 86 -8.71 -16.23 1.16
C LYS A 86 -9.30 -17.49 0.53
N SER A 87 -8.74 -17.94 -0.59
CA SER A 87 -9.26 -19.14 -1.22
C SER A 87 -9.13 -20.32 -0.25
N PRO A 88 -10.12 -21.24 -0.17
CA PRO A 88 -10.03 -22.43 0.69
C PRO A 88 -8.84 -23.35 0.40
N LEU A 89 -8.08 -23.08 -0.68
CA LEU A 89 -6.90 -23.83 -1.09
C LEU A 89 -5.59 -23.29 -0.49
N GLU A 90 -5.65 -22.18 0.27
CA GLU A 90 -4.52 -21.58 0.99
C GLU A 90 -4.57 -21.80 2.52
N GLU A 91 -5.37 -22.77 2.99
CA GLU A 91 -5.29 -23.30 4.37
C GLU A 91 -4.23 -24.41 4.51
#